data_AF-R9K0Z7-F1
#
_entry.id   AF-R9K0Z7-F1
#
_cell.length_a   1.000
_cell.length_b   1.000
_cell.length_c   1.000
_cell.angle_alpha   90.00
_cell.angle_beta   90.00
_cell.angle_gamma   90.00
#
_symmetry.space_group_name_H-M   'P 1'
#
loop_
_entity.id
_entity.type
_entity.pdbx_description
1 polymer ?
#
loop_
_entity_poly.entity_id
_entity_poly.type
_entity_poly.pdbx_seq_one_letter_code
_entity_poly.pdbx_strand_id
1 'polypeptide(L)'
;MKKIKFPLVMKNGEEVRDIEALRENFDIESAAEYYSNGKLERWLENNYYDDILEKVRELTGDEDDFGELLAKALGAEWDGSEKINLRSIMKGTELREQLKPYVSEEELEKMEHIADTQEELERLVQSGCSPVYLFGKTFSIREWMGNTEFIGIGCPVVDLEIHSREEFQKKKIKLQDVEFATEEMKKAAMGSPETAIYYSMLDAFKLYLSKVQKAME
;
A
#
# COMPACT_ATOMS: atom_id res chain seq x y z
N MET A 1 23.45 -3.02 28.81
CA MET A 1 23.51 -4.05 27.74
C MET A 1 24.21 -3.44 26.54
N LYS A 2 25.18 -4.12 25.89
CA LYS A 2 25.76 -3.61 24.64
C LYS A 2 24.66 -3.63 23.58
N LYS A 3 24.28 -2.48 23.02
CA LYS A 3 23.37 -2.42 21.87
C LYS A 3 24.05 -3.15 20.70
N ILE A 4 23.35 -4.09 20.06
CA ILE A 4 23.90 -4.81 18.92
C ILE A 4 23.95 -3.81 17.76
N LYS A 5 25.16 -3.50 17.29
CA LYS A 5 25.35 -2.68 16.09
C LYS A 5 24.90 -3.49 14.88
N PHE A 6 23.99 -2.92 14.09
CA PHE A 6 23.50 -3.50 12.85
C PHE A 6 23.87 -2.60 11.67
N PRO A 7 24.10 -3.15 10.46
CA PRO A 7 24.35 -2.35 9.27
C PRO A 7 23.06 -1.79 8.66
N LEU A 8 23.16 -0.67 7.95
CA LEU A 8 22.16 -0.28 6.95
C LEU A 8 22.59 -0.84 5.59
N VAL A 9 21.65 -1.29 4.77
CA VAL A 9 21.94 -1.76 3.41
C VAL A 9 21.54 -0.63 2.47
N MET A 10 22.47 -0.13 1.68
CA MET A 10 22.22 0.96 0.72
C MET A 10 21.71 0.41 -0.61
N LYS A 11 21.21 1.27 -1.49
CA LYS A 11 20.63 0.87 -2.80
C LYS A 11 21.60 0.08 -3.69
N ASN A 12 22.90 0.29 -3.53
CA ASN A 12 23.95 -0.46 -4.24
C ASN A 12 24.23 -1.85 -3.64
N GLY A 13 23.55 -2.23 -2.55
CA GLY A 13 23.70 -3.50 -1.85
C GLY A 13 24.81 -3.51 -0.78
N GLU A 14 25.54 -2.40 -0.58
CA GLU A 14 26.59 -2.32 0.43
C GLU A 14 26.03 -2.19 1.84
N GLU A 15 26.64 -2.92 2.79
CA GLU A 15 26.33 -2.85 4.22
C GLU A 15 27.16 -1.74 4.89
N VAL A 16 26.53 -0.61 5.21
CA VAL A 16 27.19 0.51 5.90
C VAL A 16 27.10 0.35 7.41
N ARG A 17 28.26 0.36 8.08
CA ARG A 17 28.40 0.12 9.52
C ARG A 17 28.85 1.35 10.31
N ASP A 18 29.31 2.37 9.61
CA ASP A 18 29.73 3.66 10.14
C ASP A 18 29.28 4.79 9.20
N ILE A 19 29.44 6.03 9.68
CA ILE A 19 28.98 7.22 8.96
C ILE A 19 29.79 7.52 7.69
N GLU A 20 31.05 7.08 7.62
CA GLU A 20 31.90 7.30 6.45
C GLU A 20 31.41 6.43 5.29
N ALA A 21 31.20 5.14 5.55
CA ALA A 21 30.63 4.22 4.57
C ALA A 21 29.22 4.64 4.14
N LEU A 22 28.39 5.19 5.05
CA LEU A 22 27.07 5.72 4.72
C LEU A 22 27.17 6.89 3.73
N ARG A 23 28.14 7.79 3.90
CA ARG A 23 28.34 8.95 3.02
C ARG A 23 28.88 8.53 1.65
N GLU A 24 29.80 7.58 1.61
CA GLU A 24 30.36 7.06 0.35
C GLU A 24 29.32 6.33 -0.50
N ASN A 25 28.37 5.64 0.15
CA ASN A 25 27.32 4.87 -0.49
C ASN A 25 25.96 5.56 -0.39
N PHE A 26 25.94 6.88 -0.18
CA PHE A 26 24.73 7.62 0.12
C PHE A 26 23.76 7.61 -1.05
N ASP A 27 22.51 7.25 -0.76
CA ASP A 27 21.39 7.47 -1.66
C ASP A 27 20.21 8.02 -0.85
N ILE A 28 19.56 9.05 -1.40
CA ILE A 28 18.54 9.79 -0.67
C ILE A 28 17.27 8.96 -0.45
N GLU A 29 16.99 7.99 -1.33
CA GLU A 29 15.82 7.12 -1.23
C GLU A 29 15.93 6.23 0.02
N SER A 30 16.99 5.44 0.13
CA SER A 30 17.26 4.56 1.28
C SER A 30 17.37 5.37 2.57
N ALA A 31 18.00 6.55 2.53
CA ALA A 31 18.07 7.43 3.69
C ALA A 31 16.67 7.87 4.16
N ALA A 32 15.79 8.28 3.24
CA ALA A 32 14.42 8.67 3.55
C ALA A 32 13.57 7.48 4.04
N GLU A 33 13.74 6.29 3.46
CA GLU A 33 13.08 5.06 3.94
C GLU A 33 13.49 4.74 5.38
N TYR A 34 14.80 4.73 5.66
CA TYR A 34 15.32 4.46 7.00
C TYR A 34 14.95 5.53 8.02
N TYR A 35 14.83 6.78 7.58
CA TYR A 35 14.29 7.85 8.40
C TYR A 35 12.83 7.55 8.78
N SER A 36 11.98 7.26 7.80
CA SER A 36 10.54 7.04 7.99
C SER A 36 10.21 5.82 8.86
N ASN A 37 10.95 4.72 8.74
CA ASN A 37 10.77 3.55 9.63
C ASN A 37 11.51 3.64 10.97
N GLY A 38 12.20 4.75 11.25
CA GLY A 38 12.97 4.96 12.49
C GLY A 38 14.23 4.09 12.61
N LYS A 39 14.61 3.32 11.58
CA LYS A 39 15.83 2.51 11.58
C LYS A 39 17.08 3.39 11.54
N LEU A 40 17.04 4.52 10.83
CA LEU A 40 18.13 5.51 10.79
C LEU A 40 18.38 6.08 12.19
N GLU A 41 17.32 6.48 12.89
CA GLU A 41 17.41 7.01 14.26
C GLU A 41 18.09 6.00 15.21
N ARG A 42 17.60 4.75 15.20
CA ARG A 42 18.17 3.66 16.01
C ARG A 42 19.62 3.35 15.62
N TRP A 43 19.94 3.45 14.34
CA TRP A 43 21.29 3.18 13.85
C TRP A 43 22.28 4.27 14.30
N LEU A 44 21.88 5.55 14.24
CA LEU A 44 22.67 6.67 14.73
C LEU A 44 22.88 6.57 16.25
N GLU A 45 21.82 6.29 16.99
CA GLU A 45 21.87 6.12 18.46
C GLU A 45 22.77 4.93 18.87
N ASN A 46 22.72 3.81 18.14
CA ASN A 46 23.57 2.64 18.40
C ASN A 46 25.05 2.87 18.11
N ASN A 47 25.36 3.81 17.23
CA ASN A 47 26.72 4.17 16.86
C ASN A 47 27.24 5.43 17.57
N TYR A 48 26.44 6.01 18.49
CA TYR A 48 26.79 7.20 19.28
C TYR A 48 27.05 8.44 18.42
N TYR A 49 26.27 8.59 17.33
CA TYR A 49 26.30 9.78 16.48
C TYR A 49 25.30 10.82 16.97
N ASP A 50 25.43 11.24 18.22
CA ASP A 50 24.43 12.08 18.92
C ASP A 50 24.21 13.43 18.22
N ASP A 51 25.28 14.08 17.74
CA ASP A 51 25.21 15.36 17.01
C ASP A 51 24.45 15.26 15.67
N ILE A 52 24.53 14.10 15.00
CA ILE A 52 23.81 13.83 13.75
C ILE A 52 22.37 13.47 14.06
N LEU A 53 22.16 12.65 15.09
CA LEU A 53 20.86 12.24 15.57
C LEU A 53 19.98 13.44 15.97
N GLU A 54 20.54 14.44 16.65
CA GLU A 54 19.82 15.66 17.01
C GLU A 54 19.28 16.38 15.77
N LYS A 55 20.14 16.60 14.76
CA LYS A 55 19.73 17.23 13.50
C LYS A 55 18.68 16.43 12.75
N VAL A 56 18.80 15.10 12.74
CA VAL A 56 17.83 14.23 12.08
C VAL A 56 16.47 14.30 12.79
N ARG A 57 16.44 14.42 14.13
CA ARG A 57 15.21 14.57 14.92
C ARG A 57 14.52 15.93 14.78
N GLU A 58 15.23 16.94 14.31
CA GLU A 58 14.64 18.25 14.01
C GLU A 58 13.80 18.25 12.73
N LEU A 59 14.02 17.27 11.85
CA LEU A 59 13.27 17.12 10.60
C LEU A 59 11.87 16.60 10.89
N THR A 60 10.91 17.04 10.08
CA THR A 60 9.52 16.58 10.15
C THR A 60 9.18 15.61 9.02
N GLY A 61 9.84 15.73 7.86
CA GLY A 61 9.49 14.98 6.66
C GLY A 61 8.49 15.70 5.74
N ASP A 62 7.97 16.84 6.18
CA ASP A 62 7.03 17.67 5.42
C ASP A 62 7.69 18.90 4.79
N GLU A 63 9.00 19.10 4.99
CA GLU A 63 9.74 20.21 4.39
C GLU A 63 9.86 20.06 2.87
N ASP A 64 9.70 21.16 2.13
CA ASP A 64 9.87 21.18 0.67
C ASP A 64 11.29 20.77 0.25
N ASP A 65 12.29 21.10 1.07
CA ASP A 65 13.70 20.80 0.92
C ASP A 65 14.18 19.64 1.83
N PHE A 66 13.26 18.79 2.30
CA PHE A 66 13.55 17.67 3.21
C PHE A 66 14.77 16.84 2.79
N GLY A 67 14.88 16.52 1.49
CA GLY A 67 16.00 15.73 0.97
C GLY A 67 17.36 16.39 1.18
N GLU A 68 17.45 17.71 0.95
CA GLU A 68 18.68 18.48 1.14
C GLU A 68 19.02 18.58 2.64
N LEU A 69 18.01 18.81 3.48
CA LEU A 69 18.17 18.89 4.92
C LEU A 69 18.64 17.55 5.51
N LEU A 70 18.08 16.43 5.06
CA LEU A 70 18.47 15.08 5.50
C LEU A 70 19.90 14.75 5.07
N ALA A 71 20.26 14.98 3.81
CA ALA A 71 21.63 14.76 3.32
C ALA A 71 22.64 15.61 4.11
N LYS A 72 22.31 16.89 4.35
CA LYS A 72 23.13 17.81 5.13
C LYS A 72 23.27 17.38 6.59
N ALA A 73 22.19 16.89 7.21
CA ALA A 73 22.23 16.38 8.58
C ALA A 73 23.21 15.20 8.70
N LEU A 74 23.19 14.29 7.72
CA LEU A 74 24.08 13.13 7.64
C LEU A 74 25.51 13.49 7.20
N GLY A 75 25.69 14.69 6.64
CA GLY A 75 26.96 15.16 6.07
C GLY A 75 27.31 14.45 4.76
N ALA A 76 26.29 14.04 4.00
CA ALA A 76 26.44 13.45 2.69
C ALA A 76 26.25 14.51 1.59
N GLU A 77 26.87 14.26 0.43
CA GLU A 77 26.68 15.09 -0.75
C GLU A 77 25.45 14.58 -1.53
N TRP A 78 24.48 15.47 -1.74
CA TRP A 78 23.33 15.21 -2.59
C TRP A 78 23.07 16.46 -3.44
N ASP A 79 22.94 16.27 -4.75
CA ASP A 79 22.88 17.37 -5.71
C ASP A 79 21.44 17.82 -6.03
N GLY A 80 20.42 17.17 -5.45
CA GLY A 80 19.01 17.48 -5.68
C GLY A 80 18.58 17.35 -7.15
N SER A 81 19.41 16.73 -8.01
CA SER A 81 19.22 16.74 -9.46
C SER A 81 18.05 15.86 -9.90
N GLU A 82 17.70 14.85 -9.10
CA GLU A 82 16.57 13.97 -9.33
C GLU A 82 15.33 14.48 -8.58
N LYS A 83 14.25 14.75 -9.32
CA LYS A 83 12.91 15.00 -8.75
C LYS A 83 12.35 13.71 -8.16
N ILE A 84 12.92 13.28 -7.04
CA ILE A 84 12.48 12.11 -6.29
C ILE A 84 11.34 12.55 -5.39
N ASN A 85 10.20 11.85 -5.47
CA ASN A 85 9.08 12.09 -4.57
C ASN A 85 9.32 11.36 -3.24
N LEU A 86 10.20 11.93 -2.41
CA LEU A 86 10.57 11.38 -1.10
C LEU A 86 9.34 11.18 -0.20
N ARG A 87 8.33 12.04 -0.32
CA ARG A 87 7.08 11.91 0.45
C ARG A 87 6.33 10.62 0.13
N SER A 88 6.23 10.26 -1.14
CA SER A 88 5.62 8.98 -1.55
C SER A 88 6.43 7.78 -1.07
N ILE A 89 7.77 7.89 -1.07
CA ILE A 89 8.66 6.84 -0.57
C ILE A 89 8.43 6.63 0.93
N MET A 90 8.54 7.70 1.72
CA MET A 90 8.34 7.66 3.18
C MET A 90 6.95 7.11 3.54
N LYS A 91 5.89 7.62 2.90
CA LYS A 91 4.53 7.10 3.12
C LYS A 91 4.43 5.60 2.81
N GLY A 92 5.06 5.16 1.73
CA GLY A 92 5.12 3.74 1.35
C GLY A 92 5.87 2.90 2.38
N THR A 93 6.98 3.41 2.92
CA THR A 93 7.77 2.72 3.95
C THR A 93 7.02 2.62 5.28
N GLU A 94 6.42 3.70 5.76
CA GLU A 94 5.55 3.71 6.94
C GLU A 94 4.43 2.67 6.82
N LEU A 95 3.77 2.66 5.68
CA LEU A 95 2.70 1.71 5.39
C LEU A 95 3.22 0.27 5.43
N ARG A 96 4.36 -0.01 4.80
CA ARG A 96 5.00 -1.34 4.85
C ARG A 96 5.33 -1.77 6.28
N GLU A 97 5.88 -0.90 7.11
CA GLU A 97 6.15 -1.22 8.52
C GLU A 97 4.88 -1.54 9.30
N GLN A 98 3.79 -0.81 9.05
CA GLN A 98 2.49 -1.10 9.68
C GLN A 98 1.89 -2.43 9.22
N LEU A 99 2.27 -2.91 8.03
CA LEU A 99 1.77 -4.16 7.45
C LEU A 99 2.57 -5.40 7.86
N LYS A 100 3.83 -5.27 8.29
CA LYS A 100 4.68 -6.39 8.74
C LYS A 100 4.03 -7.33 9.77
N PRO A 101 3.17 -6.87 10.71
CA PRO A 101 2.48 -7.78 11.64
C PRO A 101 1.39 -8.63 10.98
N TYR A 102 0.88 -8.22 9.82
CA TYR A 102 -0.28 -8.82 9.16
C TYR A 102 0.09 -9.63 7.93
N VAL A 103 1.22 -9.32 7.29
CA VAL A 103 1.59 -9.82 5.95
C VAL A 103 3.08 -10.18 5.94
N SER A 104 3.44 -11.26 5.24
CA SER A 104 4.84 -11.65 5.07
C SER A 104 5.61 -10.67 4.16
N GLU A 105 6.93 -10.60 4.30
CA GLU A 105 7.77 -9.69 3.50
C GLU A 105 7.67 -10.01 1.99
N GLU A 106 7.57 -11.29 1.62
CA GLU A 106 7.36 -11.75 0.24
C GLU A 106 6.02 -11.33 -0.37
N GLU A 107 4.99 -11.17 0.46
CA GLU A 107 3.67 -10.68 0.04
C GLU A 107 3.67 -9.16 -0.06
N LEU A 108 4.37 -8.46 0.84
CA LEU A 108 4.54 -7.00 0.80
C LEU A 108 5.27 -6.50 -0.43
N GLU A 109 6.24 -7.26 -0.94
CA GLU A 109 6.92 -6.94 -2.20
C GLU A 109 5.98 -7.03 -3.42
N LYS A 110 4.98 -7.91 -3.38
CA LYS A 110 3.99 -8.06 -4.45
C LYS A 110 2.88 -7.00 -4.40
N MET A 111 2.75 -6.31 -3.26
CA MET A 111 1.76 -5.26 -3.06
C MET A 111 2.26 -3.94 -3.65
N GLU A 112 1.84 -3.63 -4.88
CA GLU A 112 2.19 -2.36 -5.54
C GLU A 112 1.29 -1.20 -5.12
N HIS A 113 0.01 -1.47 -4.81
CA HIS A 113 -1.00 -0.43 -4.62
C HIS A 113 -1.75 -0.64 -3.31
N ILE A 114 -1.27 -0.03 -2.23
CA ILE A 114 -1.89 -0.14 -0.91
C ILE A 114 -2.62 1.16 -0.58
N ALA A 115 -3.91 1.03 -0.27
CA ALA A 115 -4.76 2.09 0.25
C ALA A 115 -4.84 1.99 1.78
N ASP A 116 -4.29 2.99 2.46
CA ASP A 116 -4.35 3.15 3.90
C ASP A 116 -5.56 4.00 4.37
N THR A 117 -6.15 4.75 3.45
CA THR A 117 -7.22 5.71 3.68
C THR A 117 -8.22 5.69 2.52
N GLN A 118 -9.43 6.20 2.76
CA GLN A 118 -10.46 6.28 1.72
C GLN A 118 -10.04 7.17 0.53
N GLU A 119 -9.35 8.27 0.79
CA GLU A 119 -8.87 9.17 -0.27
C GLU A 119 -7.81 8.50 -1.15
N GLU A 120 -6.90 7.73 -0.53
CA GLU A 120 -5.90 6.92 -1.22
C GLU A 120 -6.55 5.85 -2.11
N LEU A 121 -7.54 5.14 -1.55
CA LEU A 121 -8.34 4.16 -2.29
C LEU A 121 -8.97 4.79 -3.54
N GLU A 122 -9.65 5.93 -3.37
CA GLU A 122 -10.30 6.64 -4.46
C GLU A 122 -9.31 7.06 -5.55
N ARG A 123 -8.13 7.56 -5.15
CA ARG A 123 -7.09 7.97 -6.08
C ARG A 123 -6.52 6.79 -6.89
N LEU A 124 -6.26 5.66 -6.23
CA LEU A 124 -5.74 4.45 -6.88
C LEU A 124 -6.76 3.88 -7.88
N VAL A 125 -8.03 3.82 -7.50
CA VAL A 125 -9.10 3.35 -8.39
C VAL A 125 -9.30 4.30 -9.57
N GLN A 126 -9.27 5.62 -9.35
CA GLN A 126 -9.37 6.61 -10.45
C GLN A 126 -8.20 6.52 -11.44
N SER A 127 -7.03 6.12 -10.93
CA SER A 127 -5.84 5.89 -11.74
C SER A 127 -5.88 4.55 -12.49
N GLY A 128 -6.91 3.72 -12.26
CA GLY A 128 -7.10 2.43 -12.90
C GLY A 128 -6.20 1.32 -12.34
N CYS A 129 -5.67 1.49 -11.12
CA CYS A 129 -4.84 0.52 -10.44
C CYS A 129 -5.66 -0.71 -10.01
N SER A 130 -5.14 -1.91 -10.26
CA SER A 130 -5.71 -3.18 -9.78
C SER A 130 -4.63 -4.27 -9.80
N PRO A 131 -4.49 -5.11 -8.76
CA PRO A 131 -5.28 -5.13 -7.52
C PRO A 131 -4.91 -4.00 -6.55
N VAL A 132 -5.87 -3.57 -5.72
CA VAL A 132 -5.69 -2.56 -4.66
C VAL A 132 -5.81 -3.23 -3.30
N TYR A 133 -4.79 -3.07 -2.46
CA TYR A 133 -4.74 -3.64 -1.12
C TYR A 133 -5.33 -2.67 -0.11
N LEU A 134 -6.33 -3.09 0.66
CA LEU A 134 -7.01 -2.26 1.64
C LEU A 134 -6.42 -2.51 3.03
N PHE A 135 -5.78 -1.49 3.61
CA PHE A 135 -5.25 -1.57 4.96
C PHE A 135 -5.84 -0.48 5.84
N GLY A 136 -6.72 -0.87 6.76
CA GLY A 136 -7.41 0.10 7.60
C GLY A 136 -8.59 -0.52 8.32
N LYS A 137 -9.38 0.31 8.99
CA LYS A 137 -10.55 -0.17 9.75
C LYS A 137 -11.77 -0.33 8.86
N THR A 138 -12.05 0.69 8.05
CA THR A 138 -13.28 0.74 7.25
C THR A 138 -13.05 1.46 5.93
N PHE A 139 -13.57 0.90 4.85
CA PHE A 139 -13.52 1.48 3.49
C PHE A 139 -14.90 1.47 2.85
N SER A 140 -15.21 2.52 2.08
CA SER A 140 -16.45 2.61 1.32
C SER A 140 -16.17 2.36 -0.16
N ILE A 141 -16.63 1.23 -0.68
CA ILE A 141 -16.51 0.92 -2.10
C ILE A 141 -17.74 1.46 -2.81
N ARG A 142 -17.50 2.49 -3.61
CA ARG A 142 -18.52 3.26 -4.31
C ARG A 142 -18.92 2.60 -5.62
N GLU A 143 -20.09 2.95 -6.12
CA GLU A 143 -20.64 2.35 -7.34
C GLU A 143 -19.75 2.58 -8.58
N TRP A 144 -18.98 3.67 -8.64
CA TRP A 144 -18.10 3.97 -9.76
C TRP A 144 -16.77 3.18 -9.75
N MET A 145 -16.43 2.52 -8.63
CA MET A 145 -15.19 1.76 -8.43
C MET A 145 -15.24 0.36 -9.05
N GLY A 146 -15.77 0.26 -10.27
CA GLY A 146 -15.89 -1.00 -10.99
C GLY A 146 -14.57 -1.49 -11.60
N ASN A 147 -14.49 -2.79 -11.88
CA ASN A 147 -13.40 -3.48 -12.55
C ASN A 147 -12.07 -3.46 -11.76
N THR A 148 -12.17 -3.40 -10.43
CA THR A 148 -11.02 -3.41 -9.52
C THR A 148 -11.12 -4.61 -8.56
N GLU A 149 -9.98 -5.21 -8.29
CA GLU A 149 -9.82 -6.24 -7.26
C GLU A 149 -9.32 -5.59 -5.97
N PHE A 150 -10.08 -5.75 -4.89
CA PHE A 150 -9.73 -5.25 -3.56
C PHE A 150 -9.37 -6.42 -2.64
N ILE A 151 -8.18 -6.35 -2.05
CA ILE A 151 -7.64 -7.38 -1.16
C ILE A 151 -7.43 -6.74 0.21
N GLY A 152 -8.17 -7.20 1.22
CA GLY A 152 -8.07 -6.68 2.58
C GLY A 152 -6.85 -7.21 3.31
N ILE A 153 -6.15 -6.31 4.01
CA ILE A 153 -5.08 -6.66 4.93
C ILE A 153 -5.56 -6.43 6.36
N GLY A 154 -5.57 -7.49 7.16
CA GLY A 154 -6.10 -7.46 8.53
C GLY A 154 -7.63 -7.46 8.60
N CYS A 155 -8.31 -7.90 7.54
CA CYS A 155 -9.77 -8.00 7.44
C CYS A 155 -10.50 -6.66 7.68
N PRO A 156 -10.27 -5.64 6.84
CA PRO A 156 -10.97 -4.36 6.96
C PRO A 156 -12.47 -4.53 6.71
N VAL A 157 -13.27 -3.67 7.35
CA VAL A 157 -14.72 -3.61 7.12
C VAL A 157 -15.00 -2.81 5.85
N VAL A 158 -15.72 -3.38 4.91
CA VAL A 158 -16.10 -2.74 3.67
C VAL A 158 -17.58 -2.39 3.70
N ASP A 159 -17.86 -1.13 3.43
CA ASP A 159 -19.20 -0.58 3.18
C ASP A 159 -19.42 -0.50 1.67
N LEU A 160 -20.39 -1.24 1.17
CA LEU A 160 -20.74 -1.26 -0.26
C LEU A 160 -21.91 -0.31 -0.50
N GLU A 161 -21.71 0.70 -1.35
CA GLU A 161 -22.83 1.50 -1.90
C GLU A 161 -23.68 0.70 -2.90
N ILE A 162 -23.28 -0.55 -3.18
CA ILE A 162 -23.97 -1.45 -4.11
C ILE A 162 -24.94 -2.34 -3.30
N HIS A 163 -26.23 -2.07 -3.45
CA HIS A 163 -27.29 -2.81 -2.77
C HIS A 163 -27.88 -3.96 -3.60
N SER A 164 -27.45 -4.11 -4.85
CA SER A 164 -27.92 -5.16 -5.77
C SER A 164 -26.78 -6.07 -6.25
N ARG A 165 -27.00 -7.38 -6.21
CA ARG A 165 -26.04 -8.37 -6.73
C ARG A 165 -25.78 -8.23 -8.23
N GLU A 166 -26.80 -7.87 -9.00
CA GLU A 166 -26.66 -7.69 -10.45
C GLU A 166 -25.75 -6.52 -10.78
N GLU A 167 -25.85 -5.44 -9.99
CA GLU A 167 -24.94 -4.30 -10.09
C GLU A 167 -23.53 -4.70 -9.66
N PHE A 168 -23.38 -5.43 -8.56
CA PHE A 168 -22.08 -5.91 -8.09
C PHE A 168 -21.36 -6.77 -9.16
N GLN A 169 -22.08 -7.71 -9.79
CA GLN A 169 -21.54 -8.53 -10.88
C GLN A 169 -21.23 -7.72 -12.13
N LYS A 170 -22.11 -6.77 -12.50
CA LYS A 170 -21.90 -5.88 -13.66
C LYS A 170 -20.67 -5.00 -13.46
N LYS A 171 -20.40 -4.59 -12.23
CA LYS A 171 -19.23 -3.79 -11.87
C LYS A 171 -17.95 -4.61 -11.81
N LYS A 172 -17.99 -5.96 -11.89
CA LYS A 172 -16.80 -6.83 -11.90
C LYS A 172 -15.82 -6.58 -10.72
N ILE A 173 -16.36 -6.20 -9.57
CA ILE A 173 -15.59 -5.98 -8.36
C ILE A 173 -15.24 -7.34 -7.76
N LYS A 174 -14.01 -7.51 -7.31
CA LYS A 174 -13.59 -8.68 -6.53
C LYS A 174 -13.15 -8.24 -5.15
N LEU A 175 -13.59 -8.96 -4.13
CA LEU A 175 -13.27 -8.69 -2.73
C LEU A 175 -12.66 -9.95 -2.14
N GLN A 176 -11.49 -9.83 -1.53
CA GLN A 176 -10.81 -10.90 -0.82
C GLN A 176 -10.37 -10.42 0.55
N ASP A 177 -10.47 -11.26 1.58
CA ASP A 177 -9.98 -10.98 2.94
C ASP A 177 -10.54 -9.68 3.55
N VAL A 178 -11.85 -9.43 3.34
CA VAL A 178 -12.59 -8.28 3.90
C VAL A 178 -13.82 -8.73 4.69
N GLU A 179 -14.22 -7.92 5.66
CA GLU A 179 -15.52 -8.03 6.34
C GLU A 179 -16.53 -7.07 5.72
N PHE A 180 -17.83 -7.33 5.85
CA PHE A 180 -18.88 -6.45 5.35
C PHE A 180 -19.53 -5.70 6.50
N ALA A 181 -19.81 -4.40 6.32
CA ALA A 181 -20.47 -3.58 7.34
C ALA A 181 -21.87 -4.09 7.74
N THR A 182 -22.58 -4.74 6.80
CA THR A 182 -23.89 -5.35 7.04
C THR A 182 -24.02 -6.74 6.41
N GLU A 183 -24.85 -7.58 7.02
CA GLU A 183 -25.19 -8.90 6.47
C GLU A 183 -25.98 -8.79 5.15
N GLU A 184 -26.70 -7.68 4.90
CA GLU A 184 -27.31 -7.42 3.60
C GLU A 184 -26.27 -7.24 2.49
N MET A 185 -25.20 -6.49 2.76
CA MET A 185 -24.09 -6.29 1.81
C MET A 185 -23.34 -7.60 1.54
N LYS A 186 -23.11 -8.40 2.59
CA LYS A 186 -22.53 -9.74 2.45
C LYS A 186 -23.39 -10.64 1.56
N LYS A 187 -24.72 -10.59 1.70
CA LYS A 187 -25.64 -11.32 0.82
C LYS A 187 -25.65 -10.77 -0.61
N ALA A 188 -25.52 -9.47 -0.80
CA ALA A 188 -25.43 -8.87 -2.14
C ALA A 188 -24.13 -9.26 -2.86
N ALA A 189 -23.00 -9.31 -2.14
CA ALA A 189 -21.68 -9.63 -2.68
C ALA A 189 -21.44 -11.15 -2.85
N MET A 190 -21.76 -11.96 -1.83
CA MET A 190 -21.48 -13.40 -1.82
C MET A 190 -22.67 -14.24 -2.32
N GLY A 191 -23.89 -13.70 -2.27
CA GLY A 191 -25.11 -14.49 -2.42
C GLY A 191 -25.38 -15.41 -1.23
N SER A 192 -26.61 -15.90 -1.14
CA SER A 192 -26.89 -17.19 -0.51
C SER A 192 -26.51 -18.34 -1.47
N PRO A 193 -26.28 -19.57 -0.97
CA PRO A 193 -26.05 -20.74 -1.82
C PRO A 193 -27.17 -20.91 -2.88
N GLU A 194 -28.42 -20.66 -2.51
CA GLU A 194 -29.57 -20.77 -3.41
C GLU A 194 -29.59 -19.66 -4.47
N THR A 195 -29.17 -18.44 -4.12
CA THR A 195 -29.09 -17.35 -5.10
C THR A 195 -27.92 -17.54 -6.06
N ALA A 196 -26.80 -18.12 -5.62
CA ALA A 196 -25.69 -18.48 -6.53
C ALA A 196 -26.13 -19.46 -7.62
N ILE A 197 -26.97 -20.44 -7.26
CA ILE A 197 -27.58 -21.38 -8.23
C ILE A 197 -28.53 -20.63 -9.17
N TYR A 198 -29.39 -19.76 -8.64
CA TYR A 198 -30.34 -18.97 -9.44
C TYR A 198 -29.65 -18.07 -10.49
N TYR A 199 -28.61 -17.33 -10.09
CA TYR A 199 -27.88 -16.47 -11.03
C TYR A 199 -27.06 -17.25 -12.04
N SER A 200 -26.46 -18.39 -11.65
CA SER A 200 -25.81 -19.31 -12.59
C SER A 200 -26.79 -19.83 -13.66
N MET A 201 -28.03 -20.16 -13.25
CA MET A 201 -29.09 -20.53 -14.20
C MET A 201 -29.48 -19.37 -15.12
N LEU A 202 -29.65 -18.15 -14.59
CA LEU A 202 -29.96 -16.96 -15.40
C LEU A 202 -28.90 -16.67 -16.47
N ASP A 203 -27.62 -16.79 -16.12
CA ASP A 203 -26.53 -16.60 -17.09
C ASP A 203 -26.52 -17.69 -18.17
N ALA A 204 -26.81 -18.94 -17.80
CA ALA A 204 -27.00 -20.02 -18.76
C ALA A 204 -28.17 -19.74 -19.72
N PHE A 205 -29.28 -19.20 -19.21
CA PHE A 205 -30.43 -18.80 -20.04
C PHE A 205 -30.11 -17.62 -20.95
N LYS A 206 -29.43 -16.58 -20.47
CA LYS A 206 -28.97 -15.45 -21.32
C LYS A 206 -28.04 -15.92 -22.43
N LEU A 207 -27.12 -16.83 -22.10
CA LEU A 207 -26.22 -17.42 -23.09
C LEU A 207 -27.00 -18.22 -24.15
N TYR A 208 -27.98 -19.03 -23.74
CA TYR A 208 -28.84 -19.76 -24.65
C TYR A 208 -29.64 -18.82 -25.57
N LEU A 209 -30.29 -17.80 -25.00
CA LEU A 209 -31.05 -16.81 -25.77
C LEU A 209 -30.18 -16.10 -26.80
N SER A 210 -28.96 -15.68 -26.42
CA SER A 210 -28.03 -15.06 -27.37
C SER A 210 -27.60 -15.99 -28.52
N LYS A 211 -27.48 -17.30 -28.25
CA LYS A 211 -27.16 -18.30 -29.29
C LYS A 211 -28.34 -18.55 -30.23
N VAL A 212 -29.56 -18.61 -29.69
CA VAL A 212 -30.78 -18.76 -30.50
C VAL A 212 -30.99 -17.54 -31.38
N GLN A 213 -30.79 -16.34 -30.84
CA GLN A 213 -30.93 -15.09 -31.58
C GLN A 213 -29.94 -15.01 -32.74
N LYS A 214 -28.69 -15.43 -32.54
CA LYS A 214 -27.68 -15.57 -33.60
C LYS A 214 -27.97 -16.66 -34.63
N ALA A 215 -28.75 -17.67 -34.28
CA ALA A 215 -29.15 -18.74 -35.19
C ALA A 215 -30.39 -18.37 -36.02
N MET A 216 -31.06 -17.26 -35.69
CA MET A 216 -32.25 -16.74 -36.36
C MET A 216 -31.95 -15.55 -37.28
N GLU A 217 -30.72 -15.02 -37.26
CA GLU A 217 -30.17 -14.08 -38.25
C GLU A 217 -29.50 -14.83 -39.40
#